data_AF-A0A640VWZ0-F1
#
_entry.id   AF-A0A640VWZ0-F1
#
_cell.length_a   1.000
_cell.length_b   1.000
_cell.length_c   1.000
_cell.angle_alpha   90.00
_cell.angle_beta   90.00
_cell.angle_gamma   90.00
#
_symmetry.space_group_name_H-M   'P 1'
#
loop_
_entity.id
_entity.type
_entity.pdbx_description
1 polymer ?
#
loop_
_entity_poly.entity_id
_entity_poly.type
_entity_poly.pdbx_seq_one_letter_code
_entity_poly.pdbx_strand_id
1 'polypeptide(L)' 'MGYRLLIVDTSGTEAFDDTRRFYAKNSYATEAKIRGFWADGDDKIIFAKRLR' A
#
# COMPACT_ATOMS: atom_id res chain seq x y z
N MET A 1 0.18 -14.19 21.95
CA MET A 1 0.48 -12.82 21.49
C MET A 1 0.13 -12.75 20.01
N GLY A 2 -0.72 -11.82 19.58
CA GLY A 2 -1.19 -11.71 18.20
C GLY A 2 -0.70 -10.43 17.53
N TYR A 3 -0.64 -10.42 16.20
CA TYR A 3 -0.33 -9.22 15.42
C TYR A 3 -1.55 -8.31 15.33
N ARG A 4 -1.34 -7.00 15.48
CA ARG A 4 -2.42 -5.98 15.48
C ARG A 4 -2.60 -5.27 14.14
N LEU A 5 -1.59 -5.33 13.28
CA LEU A 5 -1.50 -4.53 12.07
C LEU A 5 -0.81 -5.36 10.98
N LEU A 6 -1.39 -5.32 9.79
CA LEU A 6 -0.75 -5.81 8.58
C LEU A 6 -0.40 -4.60 7.72
N ILE A 7 0.88 -4.50 7.33
CA ILE A 7 1.40 -3.44 6.47
C ILE A 7 1.83 -4.10 5.16
N VAL A 8 1.43 -3.48 4.05
CA VAL A 8 1.83 -3.88 2.69
C VAL A 8 2.22 -2.63 1.92
N ASP A 9 3.06 -2.79 0.91
CA ASP A 9 3.42 -1.70 0.00
C ASP A 9 3.45 -2.15 -1.45
N THR A 10 3.29 -1.19 -2.35
CA THR A 10 3.31 -1.43 -3.80
C THR A 10 3.76 -0.17 -4.55
N SER A 11 4.06 -0.32 -5.84
CA SER A 11 4.39 0.79 -6.74
C SER A 11 3.18 1.71 -6.98
N GLY A 12 3.46 2.98 -7.25
CA GLY A 12 2.50 4.01 -7.62
C GLY A 12 2.17 4.03 -9.11
N THR A 13 2.87 3.26 -9.94
CA THR A 13 2.67 3.21 -11.39
C THR A 13 1.32 2.58 -11.76
N GLU A 14 0.84 2.84 -12.99
CA GLU A 14 -0.43 2.31 -13.48
C GLU A 14 -0.47 0.78 -13.53
N ALA A 15 0.67 0.12 -13.74
CA ALA A 15 0.78 -1.34 -13.75
C ALA A 15 0.34 -2.01 -12.44
N PHE A 16 0.32 -1.26 -11.33
CA PHE A 16 -0.10 -1.74 -10.01
C PHE A 16 -1.46 -1.16 -9.55
N ASP A 17 -2.25 -0.57 -10.45
CA ASP A 17 -3.55 0.00 -10.09
C ASP A 17 -4.52 -1.05 -9.51
N ASP A 18 -4.57 -2.23 -10.12
CA ASP A 18 -5.38 -3.34 -9.63
C ASP A 18 -4.95 -3.82 -8.24
N THR A 19 -3.64 -3.83 -7.96
CA THR A 19 -3.10 -4.14 -6.63
C THR A 19 -3.56 -3.12 -5.58
N ARG A 20 -3.49 -1.81 -5.90
CA ARG A 20 -3.96 -0.75 -5.00
C ARG A 20 -5.47 -0.81 -4.80
N ARG A 21 -6.25 -1.08 -5.85
CA ARG A 21 -7.70 -1.30 -5.77
C ARG A 21 -8.05 -2.51 -4.91
N PHE A 22 -7.29 -3.60 -5.02
CA PHE A 22 -7.46 -4.77 -4.17
C PHE A 22 -7.27 -4.41 -2.69
N TYR A 23 -6.22 -3.66 -2.34
CA TYR A 23 -6.01 -3.22 -0.95
C TYR A 23 -7.14 -2.33 -0.44
N ALA A 24 -7.55 -1.33 -1.23
CA ALA A 24 -8.68 -0.47 -0.88
C ALA A 24 -9.99 -1.26 -0.67
N LYS A 25 -10.29 -2.23 -1.56
CA LYS A 25 -11.48 -3.09 -1.44
C LYS A 25 -11.43 -4.00 -0.20
N ASN A 26 -10.24 -4.37 0.26
CA ASN A 26 -10.03 -5.28 1.40
C ASN A 26 -9.79 -4.56 2.74
N SER A 27 -10.21 -3.30 2.83
CA SER A 27 -10.14 -2.47 4.05
C SER A 27 -8.72 -2.17 4.53
N TYR A 28 -7.77 -2.08 3.60
CA TYR A 28 -6.50 -1.43 3.88
C TYR A 28 -6.63 0.06 3.58
N ALA A 29 -6.16 0.90 4.49
CA ALA A 29 -6.06 2.35 4.27
C ALA A 29 -4.67 2.69 3.74
N THR A 30 -4.57 3.68 2.86
CA THR A 30 -3.27 4.27 2.49
C THR A 30 -2.75 5.07 3.68
N GLU A 31 -1.58 4.68 4.18
CA GLU A 31 -0.96 5.31 5.36
C GLU A 31 0.13 6.31 4.95
N ALA A 32 0.87 6.01 3.87
CA ALA A 32 1.96 6.87 3.40
C ALA A 32 2.23 6.70 1.91
N LYS A 33 2.87 7.72 1.33
CA LYS A 33 3.39 7.74 -0.03
C LYS A 33 4.82 8.31 0.01
N ILE A 34 5.79 7.52 -0.45
CA ILE A 34 7.19 7.94 -0.56
C ILE A 34 7.48 8.20 -2.04
N ARG A 35 7.74 9.46 -2.38
CA ARG A 35 7.92 9.87 -3.77
C ARG A 35 9.24 9.35 -4.35
N GLY A 36 9.20 8.82 -5.56
CA GLY A 36 10.38 8.34 -6.29
C GLY A 36 11.17 7.23 -5.59
N PHE A 37 10.50 6.40 -4.78
CA PHE A 37 11.18 5.38 -3.97
C PHE A 37 11.81 4.28 -4.83
N TRP A 38 11.10 3.83 -5.86
CA TRP A 38 11.59 2.75 -6.74
C TRP A 38 12.41 3.30 -7.90
N ALA A 39 11.94 4.38 -8.51
CA ALA A 39 12.57 5.13 -9.59
C ALA A 39 11.90 6.51 -9.71
N ASP A 40 12.44 7.41 -10.55
CA ASP A 40 11.80 8.67 -10.86
C ASP A 40 10.39 8.44 -11.43
N GLY A 41 9.38 9.05 -10.77
CA GLY A 41 7.97 8.85 -11.10
C GLY A 41 7.34 7.55 -10.57
N ASP A 42 8.11 6.67 -9.93
CA ASP A 42 7.61 5.45 -9.28
C ASP A 42 7.64 5.56 -7.76
N ASP A 43 6.49 5.95 -7.23
CA ASP A 43 6.29 6.17 -5.80
C ASP A 43 6.01 4.85 -5.06
N LYS A 44 6.48 4.72 -3.82
CA LYS A 44 6.05 3.62 -2.95
C LYS A 44 4.79 4.02 -2.18
N ILE A 45 3.72 3.28 -2.34
CA ILE A 45 2.45 3.48 -1.62
C ILE A 45 2.35 2.44 -0.52
N ILE A 46 2.22 2.89 0.73
CA ILE A 46 2.12 2.04 1.92
C ILE A 46 0.67 1.98 2.37
N PHE A 47 0.20 0.77 2.64
CA PHE A 47 -1.14 0.48 3.11
C PHE A 47 -1.12 -0.26 4.45
N ALA A 48 -2.11 0.00 5.30
CA ALA A 48 -2.24 -0.63 6.60
C ALA A 48 -3.67 -1.16 6.82
N LYS A 49 -3.77 -2.37 7.39
CA LYS A 49 -5.03 -2.99 7.84
C LYS A 49 -4.93 -3.39 9.30
N ARG A 50 -5.84 -2.87 10.11
CA ARG A 50 -5.97 -3.27 11.51
C ARG A 50 -6.59 -4.67 11.59
N LEU A 51 -5.95 -5.54 12.33
CA LEU A 51 -6.45 -6.88 12.63
C LEU A 51 -7.27 -6.79 13.92
N ARG A 52 -8.53 -7.23 13.86
CA ARG A 52 -9.40 -7.38 15.03
C ARG A 52 -9.23 -8.77 15.61
#